data_AF-A0A1Q8RAP1-F1
#
_entry.id   AF-A0A1Q8RAP1-F1
#
_cell.length_a   1.000
_cell.length_b   1.000
_cell.length_c   1.000
_cell.angle_alpha   90.00
_cell.angle_beta   90.00
_cell.angle_gamma   90.00
#
_symmetry.space_group_name_H-M   'P 1'
#
loop_
_entity.id
_entity.type
_entity.pdbx_description
1 polymer ?
#
loop_
_entity_poly.entity_id
_entity_poly.type
_entity_poly.pdbx_seq_one_letter_code
_entity_poly.pdbx_strand_id
1 'polypeptide(L)'
;MAVGVALLGFILFCAWRLYAAIKLKNRIPAGAKPLPGPKSKLLLLGPYGDVYEADHDLDLPLIGRVHDVPAEAAWLKFYEWSKTYGPIYKHEMFGSVHVWISSEQVAHDLLGRRNIIYSDRPMIPNLPDNRTSGDYLALLGRTETWKRQRKLCHHLMNQSDKESLHAYPTRERDRFLWLLSQNPSEYREYIEQFTSRTVSRLSWGTAHPARVLRKTTFGLLQTISPAGALPNVISFLMHVPAAISPWKKKEKERHEIESRQFKSNVEYVADQVEKGTAAPSFISTFINEGLGNEKGKWGDLKEATNVVGLMAIAGALTIGSPIQSFLLAMLHYPEWQAKLQKEIDEVCEGRCPQWTDREKLPLLRAVVKEVIRWRPPVPTGIPHAVEKDDVYNGYFIPAGATIHALEWGITRDESIYPDAETFNPDRWLQPSYPTYKEPLTRFPNLDGFSQFGFGRRTCQGVPIVDQDLFLTMGGMAWAFDIRKKRNADGTEVPVHWNDYTPLLIAKPAYFDFDTHIRTPEKADMLKAMFEAAKEEEEHEEQMMKLGMPDIDVDKKPSSAAAISTTKPSVTLNLRQRKEEGDREKQYREHERDIPGCPGRWATEQSDIDSGNEKGYVDSDSCSGRSSPTLL
;
A
#
# COMPACT_ATOMS: atom_id res chain seq x y z
N MET A 1 -18.61 -34.91 -19.46
CA MET A 1 -17.45 -34.28 -20.14
C MET A 1 -16.67 -33.31 -19.25
N ALA A 2 -17.29 -32.32 -18.59
CA ALA A 2 -16.58 -31.34 -17.76
C ALA A 2 -15.72 -31.95 -16.63
N VAL A 3 -16.25 -32.97 -15.93
CA VAL A 3 -15.51 -33.69 -14.86
C VAL A 3 -14.29 -34.43 -15.43
N GLY A 4 -14.41 -35.07 -16.59
CA GLY A 4 -13.30 -35.79 -17.23
C GLY A 4 -12.19 -34.87 -17.73
N VAL A 5 -12.54 -33.68 -18.26
CA VAL A 5 -11.57 -32.66 -18.67
C VAL A 5 -10.85 -32.08 -17.46
N ALA A 6 -11.56 -31.83 -16.35
CA ALA A 6 -10.96 -31.39 -15.10
C ALA A 6 -9.99 -32.44 -14.52
N LEU A 7 -10.36 -33.73 -14.54
CA LEU A 7 -9.52 -34.82 -14.05
C LEU A 7 -8.26 -34.99 -14.90
N LEU A 8 -8.37 -34.95 -16.23
CA LEU A 8 -7.23 -35.01 -17.14
C LEU A 8 -6.30 -33.81 -16.96
N GLY A 9 -6.86 -32.60 -16.80
CA GLY A 9 -6.10 -31.39 -16.50
C GLY A 9 -5.33 -31.51 -15.18
N PHE A 10 -5.95 -32.08 -14.15
CA PHE A 10 -5.30 -32.36 -12.88
C PHE A 10 -4.15 -33.37 -13.02
N ILE A 11 -4.36 -34.48 -13.72
CA ILE A 11 -3.32 -35.50 -13.95
C ILE A 11 -2.13 -34.91 -14.74
N LEU A 12 -2.39 -34.16 -15.80
CA LEU A 12 -1.35 -33.49 -16.59
C LEU A 12 -0.58 -32.47 -15.76
N PHE A 13 -1.27 -31.71 -14.90
CA PHE A 13 -0.64 -30.82 -13.93
C PHE A 13 0.26 -31.58 -12.95
N CYS A 14 -0.19 -32.73 -12.45
CA CYS A 14 0.59 -33.58 -11.55
C CYS A 14 1.88 -34.10 -12.21
N ALA A 15 1.76 -34.62 -13.43
CA ALA A 15 2.89 -35.12 -14.21
C ALA A 15 3.90 -33.99 -14.52
N TRP A 16 3.40 -32.83 -14.93
CA TRP A 16 4.22 -31.65 -15.16
C TRP A 16 4.94 -31.17 -13.89
N ARG A 17 4.27 -31.19 -12.73
CA ARG A 17 4.88 -30.83 -11.43
C ARG A 17 5.99 -31.79 -11.03
N LEU A 18 5.78 -33.10 -11.19
CA LEU A 18 6.83 -34.10 -10.90
C LEU A 18 8.06 -33.89 -11.81
N TYR A 19 7.83 -33.66 -13.10
CA TYR A 19 8.89 -33.33 -14.06
C TYR A 19 9.64 -32.04 -13.67
N ALA A 20 8.91 -30.98 -13.31
CA ALA A 20 9.48 -29.70 -12.90
C ALA A 20 10.32 -29.82 -11.62
N ALA A 21 9.86 -30.58 -10.62
CA ALA A 21 10.58 -30.82 -9.38
C ALA A 21 11.91 -31.56 -9.60
N ILE A 22 11.91 -32.62 -10.43
CA ILE A 22 13.12 -33.37 -10.80
C ILE A 22 14.10 -32.44 -11.54
N LYS A 23 13.60 -31.68 -12.52
CA LYS A 23 14.43 -30.75 -13.30
C LYS A 23 15.03 -29.66 -12.42
N LEU A 24 14.29 -29.13 -11.44
CA LEU A 24 14.78 -28.11 -10.51
C LEU A 24 15.91 -28.64 -9.62
N LYS A 25 15.75 -29.86 -9.08
CA LYS A 25 16.80 -30.51 -8.28
C LYS A 25 18.11 -30.67 -9.06
N ASN A 26 18.01 -30.99 -10.35
CA ASN A 26 19.15 -31.13 -11.24
C ASN A 26 19.79 -29.79 -11.66
N ARG A 27 19.19 -28.64 -11.32
CA ARG A 27 19.73 -27.29 -11.63
C ARG A 27 20.62 -26.71 -10.54
N ILE A 28 20.64 -27.29 -9.32
CA ILE A 28 21.42 -26.74 -8.20
C ILE A 28 22.92 -26.93 -8.50
N PRO A 29 23.71 -25.84 -8.62
CA PRO A 29 25.15 -25.95 -8.88
C PRO A 29 25.89 -26.67 -7.75
N ALA A 30 27.00 -27.34 -8.08
CA ALA A 30 27.85 -27.99 -7.09
C ALA A 30 28.33 -26.98 -6.03
N GLY A 31 28.16 -27.31 -4.75
CA GLY A 31 28.50 -26.43 -3.62
C GLY A 31 27.40 -25.46 -3.18
N ALA A 32 26.34 -25.28 -3.98
CA ALA A 32 25.17 -24.50 -3.58
C ALA A 32 24.13 -25.36 -2.87
N LYS A 33 23.37 -24.75 -1.96
CA LYS A 33 22.28 -25.37 -1.21
C LYS A 33 20.93 -24.81 -1.68
N PRO A 34 19.82 -25.55 -1.58
CA PRO A 34 18.49 -24.96 -1.74
C PRO A 34 18.25 -23.92 -0.62
N LEU A 35 17.48 -22.88 -0.94
CA LEU A 35 16.99 -21.94 0.09
C LEU A 35 16.24 -22.67 1.22
N PRO A 36 16.40 -22.22 2.49
CA PRO A 36 15.62 -22.73 3.59
C PRO A 36 14.15 -22.32 3.44
N GLY A 37 13.28 -22.89 4.26
CA GLY A 37 11.87 -22.54 4.26
C GLY A 37 10.97 -23.68 4.72
N PRO A 38 9.66 -23.42 4.84
CA PRO A 38 8.68 -24.46 5.05
C PRO A 38 8.86 -25.58 4.01
N LYS A 39 9.08 -26.80 4.49
CA LYS A 39 9.28 -27.97 3.62
C LYS A 39 7.92 -28.54 3.24
N SER A 40 7.76 -28.88 1.96
CA SER A 40 6.76 -29.81 1.47
C SER A 40 7.39 -31.20 1.43
N LYS A 41 6.84 -32.20 2.14
CA LYS A 41 7.26 -33.59 1.98
C LYS A 41 6.34 -34.34 1.01
N LEU A 42 6.94 -35.22 0.23
CA LEU A 42 6.24 -36.13 -0.68
C LEU A 42 5.63 -37.27 0.14
N LEU A 43 4.30 -37.44 0.12
CA LEU A 43 3.64 -38.67 0.57
C LEU A 43 4.10 -39.82 -0.33
N LEU A 44 5.05 -40.62 0.13
CA LEU A 44 5.27 -41.95 -0.41
C LEU A 44 4.29 -42.87 0.32
N LEU A 45 3.29 -43.37 -0.40
CA LEU A 45 2.48 -44.50 0.07
C LEU A 45 3.45 -45.66 0.35
N GLY A 46 3.51 -46.12 1.59
CA GLY A 46 4.18 -47.38 1.90
C GLY A 46 3.52 -48.53 1.13
N PRO A 47 4.24 -49.61 0.82
CA PRO A 47 3.74 -50.73 0.00
C PRO A 47 2.50 -51.44 0.57
N TYR A 48 2.07 -51.09 1.79
CA TYR A 48 0.93 -51.68 2.49
C TYR A 48 -0.16 -50.68 2.93
N GLY A 49 -0.06 -49.39 2.56
CA GLY A 49 -1.13 -48.42 2.81
C GLY A 49 -1.20 -47.81 4.21
N ASP A 50 -0.22 -48.05 5.08
CA ASP A 50 -0.19 -47.45 6.42
C ASP A 50 0.25 -45.98 6.40
N VAL A 51 -0.48 -45.14 7.14
CA VAL A 51 -0.14 -43.75 7.47
C VAL A 51 0.39 -43.73 8.91
N TYR A 52 1.65 -43.33 9.11
CA TYR A 52 2.21 -43.15 10.44
C TYR A 52 1.97 -41.71 10.94
N GLU A 53 1.49 -41.55 12.16
CA GLU A 53 1.45 -40.26 12.87
C GLU A 53 2.87 -39.84 13.26
N ALA A 54 3.31 -38.71 12.72
CA ALA A 54 4.38 -37.88 13.26
C ALA A 54 3.82 -36.44 13.33
N ASP A 55 4.15 -35.73 14.41
CA ASP A 55 3.58 -34.45 14.83
C ASP A 55 3.03 -33.55 13.70
N HIS A 56 1.76 -33.19 13.89
CA HIS A 56 0.84 -32.46 13.02
C HIS A 56 1.45 -31.42 12.05
N ASP A 57 1.51 -31.78 10.77
CA ASP A 57 1.63 -30.87 9.61
C ASP A 57 1.02 -31.59 8.39
N LEU A 58 -0.23 -31.25 8.02
CA LEU A 58 -0.98 -31.96 6.99
C LEU A 58 -0.58 -31.46 5.57
N ASP A 59 0.42 -32.11 4.98
CA ASP A 59 0.97 -31.79 3.65
C ASP A 59 0.06 -32.28 2.49
N LEU A 60 -0.28 -31.38 1.56
CA LEU A 60 -0.93 -31.74 0.28
C LEU A 60 0.09 -31.67 -0.88
N PRO A 61 0.53 -32.82 -1.44
CA PRO A 61 1.41 -32.81 -2.62
C PRO A 61 0.73 -32.02 -3.74
N LEU A 62 1.49 -31.18 -4.44
CA LEU A 62 1.09 -30.26 -5.54
C LEU A 62 0.68 -28.84 -5.11
N ILE A 63 0.09 -28.66 -3.93
CA ILE A 63 -0.46 -27.38 -3.49
C ILE A 63 0.58 -26.55 -2.73
N GLY A 64 1.48 -27.22 -1.99
CA GLY A 64 2.43 -26.55 -1.11
C GLY A 64 1.78 -26.04 0.17
N ARG A 65 2.50 -25.19 0.93
CA ARG A 65 2.07 -24.67 2.24
C ARG A 65 1.18 -23.43 2.11
N VAL A 66 0.20 -23.50 1.20
CA VAL A 66 -0.81 -22.44 1.00
C VAL A 66 -1.78 -22.38 2.18
N HIS A 67 -2.07 -23.52 2.80
CA HIS A 67 -3.01 -23.65 3.91
C HIS A 67 -2.51 -23.01 5.21
N ASP A 68 -1.20 -22.79 5.35
CA ASP A 68 -0.63 -22.08 6.51
C ASP A 68 -0.65 -20.55 6.34
N VAL A 69 -0.90 -20.06 5.12
CA VAL A 69 -0.93 -18.63 4.83
C VAL A 69 -2.35 -18.13 5.09
N PRO A 70 -2.57 -17.29 6.13
CA PRO A 70 -3.90 -16.78 6.42
C PRO A 70 -4.39 -15.90 5.26
N ALA A 71 -5.71 -15.89 5.05
CA ALA A 71 -6.35 -15.06 4.03
C ALA A 71 -6.21 -13.55 4.35
N GLU A 72 -6.05 -13.22 5.63
CA GLU A 72 -5.86 -11.87 6.13
C GLU A 72 -4.47 -11.72 6.75
N ALA A 73 -3.90 -10.52 6.66
CA ALA A 73 -2.60 -10.20 7.25
C ALA A 73 -1.46 -11.19 6.93
N ALA A 74 -1.47 -11.78 5.73
CA ALA A 74 -0.52 -12.82 5.31
C ALA A 74 0.97 -12.44 5.51
N TRP A 75 1.30 -11.14 5.45
CA TRP A 75 2.64 -10.62 5.73
C TRP A 75 3.15 -10.97 7.13
N LEU A 76 2.27 -11.12 8.12
CA LEU A 76 2.64 -11.55 9.47
C LEU A 76 3.15 -12.99 9.48
N LYS A 77 2.51 -13.89 8.73
CA LYS A 77 2.99 -15.27 8.58
C LYS A 77 4.33 -15.34 7.87
N PHE A 78 4.53 -14.51 6.84
CA PHE A 78 5.81 -14.40 6.17
C PHE A 78 6.90 -13.86 7.10
N TYR A 79 6.56 -12.90 7.96
CA TYR A 79 7.48 -12.40 8.98
C TYR A 79 7.83 -13.44 10.05
N GLU A 80 6.84 -14.20 10.53
CA GLU A 80 7.06 -15.34 11.44
C GLU A 80 8.05 -16.35 10.83
N TRP A 81 7.84 -16.74 9.58
CA TRP A 81 8.76 -17.64 8.87
C TRP A 81 10.15 -17.04 8.67
N SER A 82 10.28 -15.72 8.56
CA SER A 82 11.59 -15.08 8.46
C SER A 82 12.41 -15.19 9.75
N LYS A 83 11.74 -15.28 10.91
CA LYS A 83 12.40 -15.57 12.21
C LYS A 83 12.86 -17.02 12.31
N THR A 84 12.12 -17.95 11.71
CA THR A 84 12.46 -19.38 11.73
C THR A 84 13.52 -19.78 10.71
N TYR A 85 13.42 -19.26 9.47
CA TYR A 85 14.25 -19.69 8.35
C TYR A 85 15.35 -18.70 7.97
N GLY A 86 15.38 -17.54 8.61
CA GLY A 86 16.39 -16.50 8.40
C GLY A 86 15.98 -15.44 7.37
N PRO A 87 16.90 -14.51 7.06
CA PRO A 87 16.60 -13.29 6.32
C PRO A 87 16.25 -13.50 4.85
N ILE A 88 16.51 -14.69 4.31
CA ILE A 88 16.11 -15.13 2.98
C ILE A 88 15.66 -16.60 3.02
N TYR A 89 14.42 -16.84 2.60
CA TYR A 89 13.84 -18.18 2.59
C TYR A 89 12.84 -18.32 1.44
N LYS A 90 12.39 -19.55 1.15
CA LYS A 90 11.38 -19.81 0.12
C LYS A 90 10.17 -20.56 0.66
N HIS A 91 9.04 -20.40 -0.01
CA HIS A 91 7.93 -21.34 0.08
C HIS A 91 7.35 -21.60 -1.32
N GLU A 92 6.57 -22.66 -1.47
CA GLU A 92 5.92 -23.01 -2.74
C GLU A 92 4.40 -22.91 -2.61
N MET A 93 3.75 -22.33 -3.63
CA MET A 93 2.29 -22.25 -3.75
C MET A 93 1.87 -22.70 -5.15
N PHE A 94 1.06 -23.76 -5.27
CA PHE A 94 0.47 -24.22 -6.53
C PHE A 94 1.41 -24.36 -7.75
N GLY A 95 2.72 -24.52 -7.57
CA GLY A 95 3.64 -24.49 -8.70
C GLY A 95 4.73 -23.43 -8.64
N SER A 96 4.41 -22.27 -8.08
CA SER A 96 5.30 -21.12 -8.03
C SER A 96 6.22 -21.19 -6.83
N VAL A 97 7.48 -20.83 -7.06
CA VAL A 97 8.48 -20.66 -6.00
C VAL A 97 8.46 -19.19 -5.58
N HIS A 98 8.14 -18.93 -4.32
CA HIS A 98 8.15 -17.61 -3.72
C HIS A 98 9.33 -17.50 -2.77
N VAL A 99 10.21 -16.53 -2.99
CA VAL A 99 11.36 -16.23 -2.13
C VAL A 99 11.10 -14.92 -1.41
N TRP A 100 11.28 -14.93 -0.09
CA TRP A 100 11.03 -13.80 0.79
C TRP A 100 12.34 -13.29 1.36
N ILE A 101 12.49 -11.98 1.35
CA ILE A 101 13.66 -11.27 1.85
C ILE A 101 13.21 -10.33 2.96
N SER A 102 13.71 -10.52 4.17
CA SER A 102 13.37 -9.67 5.33
C SER A 102 14.54 -8.81 5.83
N SER A 103 15.67 -8.82 5.13
CA SER A 103 16.83 -7.97 5.42
C SER A 103 17.03 -6.95 4.31
N GLU A 104 17.19 -5.67 4.69
CA GLU A 104 17.43 -4.57 3.74
C GLU A 104 18.71 -4.80 2.94
N GLN A 105 19.77 -5.31 3.58
CA GLN A 105 21.05 -5.60 2.92
C GLN A 105 20.90 -6.66 1.82
N VAL A 106 20.15 -7.73 2.10
CA VAL A 106 19.89 -8.79 1.10
C VAL A 106 19.04 -8.24 -0.06
N ALA A 107 18.02 -7.43 0.25
CA ALA A 107 17.20 -6.78 -0.77
C ALA A 107 18.03 -5.84 -1.66
N HIS A 108 18.92 -5.05 -1.05
CA HIS A 108 19.83 -4.18 -1.77
C HIS A 108 20.82 -4.96 -2.65
N ASP A 109 21.38 -6.07 -2.18
CA ASP A 109 22.29 -6.90 -2.98
C ASP A 109 21.60 -7.52 -4.20
N LEU A 110 20.39 -8.08 -4.02
CA LEU A 110 19.68 -8.77 -5.09
C LEU A 110 18.93 -7.81 -6.01
N LEU A 111 18.02 -6.99 -5.45
CA LEU A 111 17.14 -6.11 -6.20
C LEU A 111 17.84 -4.82 -6.65
N GLY A 112 18.81 -4.35 -5.87
CA GLY A 112 19.62 -3.16 -6.15
C GLY A 112 20.83 -3.47 -7.03
N ARG A 113 21.83 -4.18 -6.50
CA ARG A 113 23.11 -4.43 -7.18
C ARG A 113 22.98 -5.43 -8.33
N ARG A 114 22.26 -6.54 -8.14
CA ARG A 114 21.99 -7.56 -9.18
C ARG A 114 20.72 -7.28 -10.00
N ASN A 115 20.30 -6.01 -10.10
CA ASN A 115 19.04 -5.60 -10.73
C ASN A 115 18.80 -6.15 -12.15
N ILE A 116 19.84 -6.48 -12.92
CA ILE A 116 19.70 -7.08 -14.26
C ILE A 116 19.00 -8.45 -14.22
N ILE A 117 19.14 -9.20 -13.11
CA ILE A 117 18.54 -10.52 -12.90
C ILE A 117 17.19 -10.41 -12.18
N TYR A 118 17.05 -9.40 -11.30
CA TYR A 118 15.95 -9.31 -10.34
C TYR A 118 14.96 -8.16 -10.61
N SER A 119 14.99 -7.52 -11.78
CA SER A 119 14.07 -6.39 -12.08
C SER A 119 12.89 -6.76 -12.96
N ASP A 120 12.65 -8.03 -13.28
CA ASP A 120 11.46 -8.41 -14.04
C ASP A 120 10.20 -8.49 -13.14
N ARG A 121 9.02 -8.64 -13.73
CA ARG A 121 7.75 -8.76 -13.00
C ARG A 121 7.10 -10.13 -13.26
N PRO A 122 6.54 -10.80 -12.24
CA PRO A 122 5.83 -12.05 -12.46
C PRO A 122 4.55 -11.82 -13.26
N MET A 123 4.04 -12.88 -13.86
CA MET A 123 2.70 -12.86 -14.46
C MET A 123 1.66 -12.82 -13.33
N ILE A 124 0.67 -11.94 -13.47
CA ILE A 124 -0.48 -11.90 -12.58
C ILE A 124 -1.61 -12.67 -13.25
N PRO A 125 -2.01 -13.85 -12.74
CA PRO A 125 -2.90 -14.77 -13.46
C PRO A 125 -4.27 -14.18 -13.85
N ASN A 126 -4.79 -13.24 -13.07
CA ASN A 126 -6.07 -12.61 -13.35
C ASN A 126 -6.01 -11.48 -14.39
N LEU A 127 -4.81 -10.99 -14.75
CA LEU A 127 -4.63 -9.99 -15.79
C LEU A 127 -4.43 -10.64 -17.16
N PRO A 128 -4.94 -10.04 -18.27
CA PRO A 128 -4.79 -10.60 -19.61
C PRO A 128 -3.33 -10.62 -20.07
N ASP A 129 -2.64 -9.49 -19.90
CA ASP A 129 -1.20 -9.36 -20.12
C ASP A 129 -0.67 -8.17 -19.33
N ASN A 130 -0.11 -8.44 -18.14
CA ASN A 130 0.58 -7.42 -17.36
C ASN A 130 2.03 -7.21 -17.80
N ARG A 131 2.63 -8.14 -18.55
CA ARG A 131 4.07 -8.18 -18.77
C ARG A 131 4.51 -7.45 -20.03
N THR A 132 3.70 -7.44 -21.08
CA THR A 132 4.09 -6.90 -22.41
C THR A 132 3.14 -5.86 -23.01
N SER A 133 1.89 -5.80 -22.58
CA SER A 133 0.84 -4.91 -23.15
C SER A 133 1.21 -3.43 -23.17
N GLY A 134 1.94 -2.96 -22.15
CA GLY A 134 2.16 -1.54 -21.92
C GLY A 134 1.03 -0.85 -21.16
N ASP A 135 0.06 -1.60 -20.64
CA ASP A 135 -1.07 -1.01 -19.91
C ASP A 135 -0.79 -0.83 -18.41
N TYR A 136 0.19 -1.56 -17.85
CA TYR A 136 0.38 -1.67 -16.40
C TYR A 136 1.81 -1.31 -15.97
N LEU A 137 2.23 -0.05 -16.10
CA LEU A 137 3.61 0.42 -15.88
C LEU A 137 4.31 -0.21 -14.64
N ALA A 138 3.66 -0.23 -13.48
CA ALA A 138 4.23 -0.76 -12.24
C ALA A 138 4.42 -2.30 -12.26
N LEU A 139 3.61 -3.01 -13.03
CA LEU A 139 3.52 -4.47 -13.14
C LEU A 139 4.15 -5.00 -14.44
N LEU A 140 4.66 -4.11 -15.30
CA LEU A 140 5.24 -4.42 -16.59
C LEU A 140 6.57 -5.16 -16.48
N GLY A 141 6.75 -6.19 -17.30
CA GLY A 141 7.99 -6.95 -17.39
C GLY A 141 9.15 -6.07 -17.86
N ARG A 142 10.39 -6.55 -17.72
CA ARG A 142 11.59 -5.80 -18.13
C ARG A 142 11.74 -5.78 -19.66
N THR A 143 10.96 -4.93 -20.32
CA THR A 143 10.90 -4.77 -21.78
C THR A 143 11.39 -3.39 -22.22
N GLU A 144 11.58 -3.18 -23.53
CA GLU A 144 11.86 -1.85 -24.07
C GLU A 144 10.69 -0.88 -23.85
N THR A 145 9.45 -1.38 -23.92
CA THR A 145 8.25 -0.60 -23.54
C THR A 145 8.36 -0.12 -22.09
N TRP A 146 8.70 -1.00 -21.14
CA TRP A 146 8.86 -0.60 -19.75
C TRP A 146 9.97 0.45 -19.56
N LYS A 147 11.12 0.29 -20.22
CA LYS A 147 12.21 1.29 -20.14
C LYS A 147 11.74 2.66 -20.64
N ARG A 148 11.02 2.69 -21.75
CA ARG A 148 10.47 3.90 -22.37
C ARG A 148 9.42 4.56 -21.48
N GLN A 149 8.41 3.81 -21.03
CA GLN A 149 7.37 4.29 -20.12
C GLN A 149 7.93 4.81 -18.79
N ARG A 150 8.90 4.10 -18.21
CA ARG A 150 9.54 4.51 -16.96
C ARG A 150 10.36 5.79 -17.13
N LYS A 151 11.04 5.94 -18.28
CA LYS A 151 11.74 7.18 -18.63
C LYS A 151 10.77 8.34 -18.79
N LEU A 152 9.63 8.13 -19.44
CA LEU A 152 8.57 9.14 -19.55
C LEU A 152 8.03 9.53 -18.16
N CYS A 153 7.65 8.56 -17.33
CA CYS A 153 7.18 8.79 -15.96
C CYS A 153 8.17 9.63 -15.14
N HIS A 154 9.46 9.29 -15.17
CA HIS A 154 10.51 10.03 -14.48
C HIS A 154 10.65 11.48 -15.01
N HIS A 155 10.58 11.67 -16.34
CA HIS A 155 10.62 13.01 -16.92
C HIS A 155 9.44 13.87 -16.48
N LEU A 156 8.22 13.35 -16.62
CA LEU A 156 6.99 14.07 -16.25
C LEU A 156 6.98 14.43 -14.77
N MET A 157 7.35 13.48 -13.89
CA MET A 157 7.47 13.74 -12.47
C MET A 157 8.48 14.85 -12.16
N ASN A 158 9.67 14.77 -12.75
CA ASN A 158 10.72 15.76 -12.51
C ASN A 158 10.34 17.16 -12.99
N GLN A 159 9.52 17.30 -14.03
CA GLN A 159 9.02 18.62 -14.43
C GLN A 159 8.04 19.17 -13.40
N SER A 160 7.06 18.38 -12.95
CA SER A 160 6.11 18.83 -11.93
C SER A 160 6.78 19.09 -10.58
N ASP A 161 7.78 18.30 -10.18
CA ASP A 161 8.52 18.48 -8.91
C ASP A 161 9.28 19.82 -8.87
N LYS A 162 9.91 20.22 -9.98
CA LYS A 162 10.56 21.55 -10.07
C LYS A 162 9.60 22.70 -9.84
N GLU A 163 8.34 22.51 -10.24
CA GLU A 163 7.24 23.47 -10.04
C GLU A 163 6.51 23.25 -8.70
N SER A 164 7.12 22.52 -7.76
CA SER A 164 6.55 22.18 -6.44
C SER A 164 5.14 21.59 -6.54
N LEU A 165 4.93 20.72 -7.54
CA LEU A 165 3.66 20.05 -7.83
C LEU A 165 2.50 21.04 -8.06
N HIS A 166 2.80 22.24 -8.56
CA HIS A 166 1.85 23.28 -8.93
C HIS A 166 0.92 23.72 -7.78
N ALA A 167 1.37 23.56 -6.53
CA ALA A 167 0.59 23.78 -5.30
C ALA A 167 -0.69 22.94 -5.15
N TYR A 168 -0.93 21.96 -6.03
CA TYR A 168 -2.12 21.10 -5.95
C TYR A 168 -2.24 20.34 -4.62
N PRO A 169 -1.15 19.78 -4.04
CA PRO A 169 -1.21 19.20 -2.70
C PRO A 169 -1.73 20.16 -1.62
N THR A 170 -1.26 21.42 -1.63
CA THR A 170 -1.70 22.45 -0.66
C THR A 170 -3.19 22.73 -0.81
N ARG A 171 -3.66 22.92 -2.06
CA ARG A 171 -5.07 23.19 -2.35
C ARG A 171 -5.99 22.07 -1.86
N GLU A 172 -5.64 20.83 -2.16
CA GLU A 172 -6.47 19.69 -1.74
C GLU A 172 -6.36 19.43 -0.24
N ARG A 173 -5.22 19.75 0.39
CA ARG A 173 -5.05 19.69 1.85
C ARG A 173 -5.99 20.66 2.54
N ASP A 174 -6.09 21.90 2.06
CA ASP A 174 -6.96 22.93 2.63
C ASP A 174 -8.42 22.48 2.64
N ARG A 175 -8.87 21.92 1.51
CA ARG A 175 -10.20 21.31 1.38
C ARG A 175 -10.39 20.12 2.33
N PHE A 176 -9.39 19.24 2.40
CA PHE A 176 -9.43 18.06 3.27
C PHE A 176 -9.60 18.42 4.75
N LEU A 177 -8.83 19.40 5.24
CA LEU A 177 -8.91 19.81 6.65
C LEU A 177 -10.31 20.35 6.99
N TRP A 178 -10.90 21.19 6.13
CA TRP A 178 -12.25 21.68 6.37
C TRP A 178 -13.28 20.54 6.43
N LEU A 179 -13.26 19.61 5.48
CA LEU A 179 -14.19 18.47 5.50
C LEU A 179 -14.01 17.62 6.76
N LEU A 180 -12.77 17.35 7.15
CA LEU A 180 -12.47 16.60 8.37
C LEU A 180 -12.94 17.32 9.63
N SER A 181 -12.94 18.66 9.66
CA SER A 181 -13.46 19.44 10.79
C SER A 181 -14.99 19.42 10.87
N GLN A 182 -15.69 19.24 9.75
CA GLN A 182 -17.15 19.17 9.74
C GLN A 182 -17.67 17.79 10.16
N ASN A 183 -17.01 16.73 9.71
CA ASN A 183 -17.47 15.37 9.97
C ASN A 183 -16.32 14.34 10.00
N PRO A 184 -15.61 14.20 11.13
CA PRO A 184 -14.45 13.31 11.22
C PRO A 184 -14.77 11.83 10.96
N SER A 185 -16.02 11.38 11.14
CA SER A 185 -16.38 9.97 10.90
C SER A 185 -16.27 9.54 9.43
N GLU A 186 -16.23 10.50 8.50
CA GLU A 186 -16.09 10.27 7.05
C GLU A 186 -14.62 10.40 6.57
N TYR A 187 -13.65 10.36 7.50
CA TYR A 187 -12.21 10.55 7.19
C TYR A 187 -11.71 9.68 6.03
N ARG A 188 -12.17 8.44 5.89
CA ARG A 188 -11.76 7.54 4.78
C ARG A 188 -12.12 8.12 3.43
N GLU A 189 -13.35 8.60 3.28
CA GLU A 189 -13.84 9.22 2.06
C GLU A 189 -13.07 10.51 1.77
N TYR A 190 -12.80 11.33 2.79
CA TYR A 190 -12.06 12.59 2.62
C TYR A 190 -10.58 12.38 2.27
N ILE A 191 -9.93 11.37 2.87
CA ILE A 191 -8.56 10.98 2.53
C ILE A 191 -8.49 10.49 1.08
N GLU A 192 -9.44 9.64 0.67
CA GLU A 192 -9.48 9.16 -0.72
C GLU A 192 -9.80 10.28 -1.71
N GLN A 193 -10.67 11.23 -1.35
CA GLN A 193 -10.87 12.44 -2.14
C GLN A 193 -9.59 13.26 -2.26
N PHE A 194 -8.89 13.52 -1.16
CA PHE A 194 -7.61 14.25 -1.15
C PHE A 194 -6.62 13.62 -2.14
N THR A 195 -6.30 12.34 -1.98
CA THR A 195 -5.29 11.66 -2.81
C THR A 195 -5.69 11.58 -4.29
N SER A 196 -6.96 11.24 -4.56
CA SER A 196 -7.45 11.10 -5.94
C SER A 196 -7.61 12.42 -6.66
N ARG A 197 -7.96 13.51 -5.97
CA ARG A 197 -8.06 14.86 -6.55
C ARG A 197 -6.69 15.45 -6.82
N THR A 198 -5.75 15.35 -5.88
CA THR A 198 -4.36 15.80 -6.08
C THR A 198 -3.76 15.15 -7.31
N VAL A 199 -3.81 13.82 -7.41
CA VAL A 199 -3.20 13.12 -8.54
C VAL A 199 -3.96 13.32 -9.85
N SER A 200 -5.28 13.58 -9.81
CA SER A 200 -6.05 13.93 -11.01
C SER A 200 -5.63 15.29 -11.56
N ARG A 201 -5.39 16.29 -10.69
CA ARG A 201 -4.84 17.59 -11.09
C ARG A 201 -3.44 17.45 -11.68
N LEU A 202 -2.56 16.69 -11.03
CA LEU A 202 -1.23 16.43 -11.58
C LEU A 202 -1.28 15.71 -12.93
N SER A 203 -2.23 14.80 -13.12
CA SER A 203 -2.34 14.00 -14.35
C SER A 203 -2.99 14.74 -15.51
N TRP A 204 -4.05 15.48 -15.24
CA TRP A 204 -4.94 16.06 -16.27
C TRP A 204 -5.35 17.52 -16.03
N GLY A 205 -4.77 18.19 -15.04
CA GLY A 205 -5.01 19.62 -14.77
C GLY A 205 -6.35 19.92 -14.12
N THR A 206 -7.11 18.89 -13.71
CA THR A 206 -8.44 19.03 -13.09
C THR A 206 -8.72 17.90 -12.09
N ALA A 207 -9.48 18.19 -11.04
CA ALA A 207 -9.93 17.20 -10.06
C ALA A 207 -11.11 16.33 -10.54
N HIS A 208 -11.77 16.69 -11.64
CA HIS A 208 -12.99 16.03 -12.12
C HIS A 208 -12.89 14.49 -12.27
N PRO A 209 -11.79 13.92 -12.79
CA PRO A 209 -11.64 12.47 -12.92
C PRO A 209 -11.60 11.70 -11.59
N ALA A 210 -11.35 12.36 -10.46
CA ALA A 210 -11.10 11.74 -9.17
C ALA A 210 -12.18 10.74 -8.75
N ARG A 211 -13.46 11.08 -8.98
CA ARG A 211 -14.61 10.21 -8.62
C ARG A 211 -14.55 8.86 -9.33
N VAL A 212 -14.33 8.85 -10.64
CA VAL A 212 -14.26 7.61 -11.42
C VAL A 212 -12.92 6.91 -11.18
N LEU A 213 -11.84 7.68 -11.05
CA LEU A 213 -10.50 7.15 -10.75
C LEU A 213 -10.48 6.33 -9.46
N ARG A 214 -11.17 6.76 -8.40
CA ARG A 214 -11.28 5.98 -7.16
C ARG A 214 -11.93 4.62 -7.38
N LYS A 215 -13.02 4.58 -8.16
CA LYS A 215 -13.73 3.34 -8.50
C LYS A 215 -12.85 2.39 -9.32
N THR A 216 -12.19 2.89 -10.37
CA THR A 216 -11.33 2.06 -11.23
C THR A 216 -10.08 1.58 -10.47
N THR A 217 -9.48 2.43 -9.64
CA THR A 217 -8.32 2.10 -8.80
C THR A 217 -8.63 0.98 -7.82
N PHE A 218 -9.75 1.06 -7.08
CA PHE A 218 -10.14 -0.03 -6.19
C PHE A 218 -10.46 -1.32 -6.95
N GLY A 219 -11.09 -1.21 -8.13
CA GLY A 219 -11.32 -2.34 -9.02
C GLY A 219 -10.03 -3.04 -9.44
N LEU A 220 -9.00 -2.29 -9.87
CA LEU A 220 -7.70 -2.85 -10.21
C LEU A 220 -7.02 -3.49 -8.98
N LEU A 221 -7.08 -2.84 -7.82
CA LEU A 221 -6.52 -3.38 -6.57
C LEU A 221 -7.10 -4.77 -6.25
N GLN A 222 -8.41 -4.95 -6.38
CA GLN A 222 -9.06 -6.25 -6.23
C GLN A 222 -8.60 -7.26 -7.30
N THR A 223 -8.42 -6.81 -8.54
CA THR A 223 -7.95 -7.67 -9.64
C THR A 223 -6.55 -8.22 -9.39
N ILE A 224 -5.63 -7.43 -8.85
CA ILE A 224 -4.20 -7.79 -8.73
C ILE A 224 -3.82 -8.38 -7.38
N SER A 225 -4.63 -8.18 -6.34
CA SER A 225 -4.32 -8.66 -5.00
C SER A 225 -4.43 -10.18 -4.91
N PRO A 226 -3.54 -10.87 -4.18
CA PRO A 226 -3.68 -12.30 -3.88
C PRO A 226 -5.02 -12.61 -3.19
N ALA A 227 -5.41 -11.80 -2.20
CA ALA A 227 -6.70 -11.91 -1.50
C ALA A 227 -7.91 -11.43 -2.34
N GLY A 228 -7.69 -10.94 -3.57
CA GLY A 228 -8.73 -10.31 -4.39
C GLY A 228 -9.39 -11.26 -5.40
N ALA A 229 -8.63 -11.75 -6.37
CA ALA A 229 -9.13 -12.63 -7.43
C ALA A 229 -8.57 -14.05 -7.30
N LEU A 230 -9.45 -15.06 -7.32
CA LEU A 230 -9.08 -16.46 -7.11
C LEU A 230 -7.96 -16.98 -8.02
N PRO A 231 -7.85 -16.58 -9.31
CA PRO A 231 -6.73 -16.98 -10.16
C PRO A 231 -5.36 -16.57 -9.62
N ASN A 232 -5.27 -15.50 -8.84
CA ASN A 232 -3.99 -15.05 -8.28
C ASN A 232 -3.46 -16.02 -7.23
N VAL A 233 -4.34 -16.81 -6.59
CA VAL A 233 -3.97 -17.88 -5.65
C VAL A 233 -3.88 -19.22 -6.40
N ILE A 234 -4.93 -19.56 -7.14
CA ILE A 234 -5.04 -20.82 -7.88
C ILE A 234 -4.72 -20.57 -9.35
N SER A 235 -3.43 -20.51 -9.68
CA SER A 235 -2.96 -19.98 -10.97
C SER A 235 -3.52 -20.68 -12.20
N PHE A 236 -3.79 -22.00 -12.17
CA PHE A 236 -4.32 -22.72 -13.34
C PHE A 236 -5.69 -22.22 -13.81
N LEU A 237 -6.43 -21.53 -12.94
CA LEU A 237 -7.71 -20.91 -13.28
C LEU A 237 -7.57 -19.80 -14.34
N MET A 238 -6.36 -19.28 -14.57
CA MET A 238 -6.09 -18.35 -15.68
C MET A 238 -6.33 -18.98 -17.06
N HIS A 239 -6.29 -20.30 -17.18
CA HIS A 239 -6.52 -21.01 -18.44
C HIS A 239 -8.01 -21.21 -18.75
N VAL A 240 -8.91 -20.90 -17.81
CA VAL A 240 -10.36 -21.01 -18.04
C VAL A 240 -10.75 -20.07 -19.19
N PRO A 241 -11.47 -20.57 -20.23
CA PRO A 241 -11.87 -19.75 -21.37
C PRO A 241 -12.70 -18.53 -20.97
N ALA A 242 -12.50 -17.39 -21.65
CA ALA A 242 -13.17 -16.13 -21.32
C ALA A 242 -14.71 -16.21 -21.33
N ALA A 243 -15.29 -17.11 -22.14
CA ALA A 243 -16.73 -17.31 -22.22
C ALA A 243 -17.36 -17.77 -20.89
N ILE A 244 -16.61 -18.51 -20.06
CA ILE A 244 -17.08 -19.07 -18.79
C ILE A 244 -16.31 -18.57 -17.56
N SER A 245 -15.25 -17.78 -17.75
CA SER A 245 -14.47 -17.20 -16.64
C SER A 245 -15.15 -15.92 -16.12
N PRO A 246 -15.73 -15.92 -14.90
CA PRO A 246 -16.33 -14.71 -14.32
C PRO A 246 -15.27 -13.62 -14.07
N TRP A 247 -14.05 -14.00 -13.68
CA TRP A 247 -12.99 -13.03 -13.39
C TRP A 247 -12.48 -12.34 -14.65
N LYS A 248 -12.30 -13.06 -15.77
CA LYS A 248 -11.93 -12.44 -17.05
C LYS A 248 -13.00 -11.49 -17.57
N LYS A 249 -14.29 -11.79 -17.35
CA LYS A 249 -15.40 -10.88 -17.73
C LYS A 249 -15.38 -9.61 -16.90
N LYS A 250 -15.32 -9.75 -15.56
CA LYS A 250 -15.21 -8.61 -14.63
C LYS A 250 -14.00 -7.74 -14.95
N GLU A 251 -12.87 -8.39 -15.22
CA GLU A 251 -11.62 -7.74 -15.55
C GLU A 251 -11.70 -6.96 -16.87
N LYS A 252 -12.28 -7.56 -17.92
CA LYS A 252 -12.50 -6.91 -19.20
C LYS A 252 -13.38 -5.67 -19.06
N GLU A 253 -14.50 -5.78 -18.35
CA GLU A 253 -15.41 -4.65 -18.11
C GLU A 253 -14.71 -3.51 -17.37
N ARG A 254 -13.92 -3.85 -16.33
CA ARG A 254 -13.13 -2.89 -15.56
C ARG A 254 -12.08 -2.19 -16.43
N HIS A 255 -11.31 -2.93 -17.22
CA HIS A 255 -10.28 -2.39 -18.12
C HIS A 255 -10.88 -1.52 -19.23
N GLU A 256 -12.06 -1.85 -19.75
CA GLU A 256 -12.76 -1.00 -20.73
C GLU A 256 -13.20 0.34 -20.14
N ILE A 257 -13.69 0.36 -18.89
CA ILE A 257 -14.04 1.61 -18.19
C ILE A 257 -12.80 2.47 -17.97
N GLU A 258 -11.72 1.86 -17.47
CA GLU A 258 -10.43 2.52 -17.24
C GLU A 258 -9.84 3.11 -18.53
N SER A 259 -9.81 2.32 -19.61
CA SER A 259 -9.30 2.76 -20.91
C SER A 259 -10.12 3.93 -21.48
N ARG A 260 -11.45 3.88 -21.36
CA ARG A 260 -12.32 4.99 -21.78
C ARG A 260 -12.06 6.25 -20.96
N GLN A 261 -11.90 6.11 -19.64
CA GLN A 261 -11.62 7.22 -18.74
C GLN A 261 -10.29 7.89 -19.06
N PHE A 262 -9.22 7.13 -19.24
CA PHE A 262 -7.93 7.73 -19.55
C PHE A 262 -7.95 8.42 -20.91
N LYS A 263 -8.59 7.80 -21.92
CA LYS A 263 -8.74 8.40 -23.24
C LYS A 263 -9.50 9.72 -23.19
N SER A 264 -10.66 9.77 -22.53
CA SER A 264 -11.46 11.00 -22.44
C SER A 264 -10.73 12.11 -21.70
N ASN A 265 -9.97 11.78 -20.66
CA ASN A 265 -9.20 12.77 -19.91
C ASN A 265 -8.07 13.36 -20.78
N VAL A 266 -7.39 12.54 -21.58
CA VAL A 266 -6.34 13.01 -22.48
C VAL A 266 -6.92 13.85 -23.62
N GLU A 267 -8.06 13.46 -24.18
CA GLU A 267 -8.79 14.24 -25.19
C GLU A 267 -9.20 15.62 -24.63
N TYR A 268 -9.68 15.67 -23.39
CA TYR A 268 -9.97 16.93 -22.71
C TYR A 268 -8.72 17.81 -22.59
N VAL A 269 -7.60 17.28 -22.10
CA VAL A 269 -6.38 18.07 -21.95
C VAL A 269 -5.87 18.57 -23.29
N ALA A 270 -5.93 17.74 -24.35
CA ALA A 270 -5.54 18.14 -25.69
C ALA A 270 -6.38 19.32 -26.21
N ASP A 271 -7.70 19.26 -26.01
CA ASP A 271 -8.63 20.37 -26.34
C ASP A 271 -8.29 21.66 -25.57
N GLN A 272 -7.96 21.55 -24.28
CA GLN A 272 -7.56 22.72 -23.47
C GLN A 272 -6.20 23.29 -23.90
N VAL A 273 -5.26 22.44 -24.33
CA VAL A 273 -3.97 22.90 -24.86
C VAL A 273 -4.18 23.65 -26.17
N GLU A 274 -5.02 23.15 -27.08
CA GLU A 274 -5.37 23.82 -28.33
C GLU A 274 -6.02 25.19 -28.09
N LYS A 275 -6.86 25.30 -27.06
CA LYS A 275 -7.51 26.55 -26.64
C LYS A 275 -6.59 27.51 -25.88
N GLY A 276 -5.39 27.09 -25.47
CA GLY A 276 -4.49 27.88 -24.64
C GLY A 276 -4.95 28.05 -23.19
N THR A 277 -5.84 27.19 -22.71
CA THR A 277 -6.45 27.25 -21.36
C THR A 277 -6.06 26.07 -20.47
N ALA A 278 -5.20 25.17 -20.93
CA ALA A 278 -4.78 23.99 -20.16
C ALA A 278 -4.02 24.38 -18.87
N ALA A 279 -4.50 23.86 -17.74
CA ALA A 279 -3.74 23.88 -16.50
C ALA A 279 -2.47 22.98 -16.59
N PRO A 280 -1.43 23.26 -15.78
CA PRO A 280 -0.25 22.40 -15.70
C PRO A 280 -0.62 20.97 -15.27
N SER A 281 -0.12 19.99 -16.02
CA SER A 281 -0.37 18.56 -15.81
C SER A 281 0.63 17.71 -16.59
N PHE A 282 0.76 16.45 -16.23
CA PHE A 282 1.61 15.49 -16.95
C PHE A 282 1.25 15.38 -18.44
N ILE A 283 -0.03 15.38 -18.78
CA ILE A 283 -0.45 15.31 -20.19
C ILE A 283 -0.21 16.64 -20.91
N SER A 284 -0.48 17.79 -20.27
CA SER A 284 -0.18 19.08 -20.91
C SER A 284 1.33 19.29 -21.10
N THR A 285 2.18 18.84 -20.16
CA THR A 285 3.64 18.78 -20.34
C THR A 285 4.03 17.88 -21.52
N PHE A 286 3.46 16.68 -21.63
CA PHE A 286 3.75 15.77 -22.75
C PHE A 286 3.43 16.39 -24.12
N ILE A 287 2.29 17.07 -24.23
CA ILE A 287 1.84 17.73 -25.47
C ILE A 287 2.70 18.96 -25.77
N ASN A 288 2.86 19.87 -24.80
CA ASN A 288 3.55 21.15 -24.99
C ASN A 288 5.04 20.99 -25.30
N GLU A 289 5.71 20.00 -24.71
CA GLU A 289 7.11 19.69 -25.02
C GLU A 289 7.27 18.87 -26.32
N GLY A 290 6.18 18.48 -26.97
CA GLY A 290 6.22 17.71 -28.21
C GLY A 290 6.87 16.33 -28.05
N LEU A 291 6.78 15.72 -26.87
CA LEU A 291 7.48 14.46 -26.56
C LEU A 291 7.05 13.31 -27.49
N GLY A 292 5.79 13.29 -27.92
CA GLY A 292 5.29 12.32 -28.89
C GLY A 292 5.95 12.39 -30.28
N ASN A 293 6.62 13.51 -30.61
CA ASN A 293 7.31 13.69 -31.89
C ASN A 293 8.71 13.06 -31.91
N GLU A 294 9.31 12.78 -30.75
CA GLU A 294 10.62 12.13 -30.64
C GLU A 294 10.50 10.60 -30.76
N LYS A 295 10.45 10.10 -32.00
CA LYS A 295 10.26 8.68 -32.32
C LYS A 295 11.15 7.76 -31.48
N GLY A 296 10.52 6.81 -30.78
CA GLY A 296 11.19 5.76 -30.01
C GLY A 296 11.75 6.18 -28.64
N LYS A 297 11.68 7.47 -28.28
CA LYS A 297 12.27 7.99 -27.03
C LYS A 297 11.30 8.01 -25.85
N TRP A 298 10.07 8.48 -26.07
CA TRP A 298 9.08 8.71 -24.99
C TRP A 298 7.82 7.87 -25.11
N GLY A 299 7.48 7.43 -26.33
CA GLY A 299 6.21 6.78 -26.65
C GLY A 299 5.28 7.75 -27.37
N ASP A 300 4.23 7.22 -27.98
CA ASP A 300 3.18 8.03 -28.58
C ASP A 300 2.15 8.49 -27.52
N LEU A 301 1.15 9.26 -27.94
CA LEU A 301 0.11 9.74 -27.03
C LEU A 301 -0.66 8.59 -26.36
N LYS A 302 -0.86 7.45 -27.06
CA LYS A 302 -1.53 6.28 -26.48
C LYS A 302 -0.70 5.69 -25.33
N GLU A 303 0.60 5.59 -25.50
CA GLU A 303 1.50 5.14 -24.44
C GLU A 303 1.53 6.13 -23.26
N ALA A 304 1.55 7.43 -23.54
CA ALA A 304 1.45 8.46 -22.50
C ALA A 304 0.13 8.39 -21.72
N THR A 305 -1.00 8.12 -22.39
CA THR A 305 -2.31 7.89 -21.76
C THR A 305 -2.23 6.79 -20.70
N ASN A 306 -1.62 5.65 -21.02
CA ASN A 306 -1.45 4.55 -20.07
C ASN A 306 -0.46 4.89 -18.95
N VAL A 307 0.67 5.53 -19.27
CA VAL A 307 1.67 5.93 -18.27
C VAL A 307 1.06 6.86 -17.23
N VAL A 308 0.43 7.94 -17.67
CA VAL A 308 -0.18 8.93 -16.78
C VAL A 308 -1.38 8.34 -16.04
N GLY A 309 -2.22 7.53 -16.71
CA GLY A 309 -3.32 6.85 -16.07
C GLY A 309 -2.87 5.93 -14.91
N LEU A 310 -1.76 5.20 -15.09
CA LEU A 310 -1.22 4.33 -14.05
C LEU A 310 -0.49 5.11 -12.94
N MET A 311 0.11 6.26 -13.25
CA MET A 311 0.58 7.20 -12.23
C MET A 311 -0.61 7.71 -11.38
N ALA A 312 -1.74 8.05 -12.01
CA ALA A 312 -2.95 8.50 -11.33
C ALA A 312 -3.52 7.41 -10.40
N ILE A 313 -3.65 6.17 -10.88
CA ILE A 313 -4.11 5.04 -10.07
C ILE A 313 -3.20 4.84 -8.84
N ALA A 314 -1.88 4.88 -9.03
CA ALA A 314 -0.93 4.65 -7.93
C ALA A 314 -1.04 5.74 -6.86
N GLY A 315 -1.09 7.02 -7.27
CA GLY A 315 -1.22 8.15 -6.34
C GLY A 315 -2.58 8.21 -5.63
N ALA A 316 -3.66 7.77 -6.28
CA ALA A 316 -5.01 7.88 -5.74
C ALA A 316 -5.26 7.02 -4.49
N LEU A 317 -4.51 5.95 -4.27
CA LEU A 317 -4.80 4.98 -3.19
C LEU A 317 -3.67 4.84 -2.17
N THR A 318 -2.42 4.84 -2.61
CA THR A 318 -1.29 4.41 -1.77
C THR A 318 -1.01 5.37 -0.62
N ILE A 319 -1.14 6.68 -0.87
CA ILE A 319 -0.90 7.77 0.09
C ILE A 319 -1.96 7.81 1.20
N GLY A 320 -3.16 7.28 0.94
CA GLY A 320 -4.23 7.26 1.93
C GLY A 320 -3.91 6.35 3.13
N SER A 321 -3.15 5.26 2.92
CA SER A 321 -2.74 4.34 4.00
C SER A 321 -1.91 5.03 5.10
N PRO A 322 -0.82 5.76 4.80
CA PRO A 322 -0.06 6.47 5.81
C PRO A 322 -0.85 7.63 6.44
N ILE A 323 -1.75 8.32 5.73
CA ILE A 323 -2.61 9.35 6.37
C ILE A 323 -3.52 8.72 7.43
N GLN A 324 -4.14 7.56 7.13
CA GLN A 324 -4.95 6.82 8.10
C GLN A 324 -4.09 6.27 9.26
N SER A 325 -2.89 5.80 8.97
CA SER A 325 -1.96 5.30 9.99
C SER A 325 -1.42 6.41 10.89
N PHE A 326 -1.31 7.65 10.39
CA PHE A 326 -1.01 8.83 11.21
C PHE A 326 -2.12 9.10 12.22
N LEU A 327 -3.40 9.08 11.78
CA LEU A 327 -4.54 9.21 12.71
C LEU A 327 -4.45 8.15 13.82
N LEU A 328 -4.22 6.90 13.44
CA LEU A 328 -4.03 5.80 14.39
C LEU A 328 -2.85 6.07 15.35
N ALA A 329 -1.71 6.54 14.84
CA ALA A 329 -0.55 6.89 15.66
C ALA A 329 -0.87 8.00 16.66
N MET A 330 -1.59 9.06 16.27
CA MET A 330 -1.95 10.15 17.19
C MET A 330 -2.89 9.70 18.32
N LEU A 331 -3.70 8.66 18.10
CA LEU A 331 -4.58 8.08 19.11
C LEU A 331 -3.85 7.21 20.13
N HIS A 332 -2.79 6.51 19.70
CA HIS A 332 -2.00 5.64 20.56
C HIS A 332 -0.79 6.33 21.20
N TYR A 333 -0.30 7.41 20.57
CA TYR A 333 0.88 8.15 20.98
C TYR A 333 0.64 9.67 20.98
N PRO A 334 -0.27 10.16 21.84
CA PRO A 334 -0.66 11.57 21.90
C PRO A 334 0.50 12.51 22.26
N GLU A 335 1.58 12.02 22.88
CA GLU A 335 2.79 12.78 23.17
C GLU A 335 3.49 13.27 21.88
N TRP A 336 3.44 12.49 20.80
CA TRP A 336 3.99 12.92 19.51
C TRP A 336 3.14 13.98 18.85
N GLN A 337 1.83 13.93 19.04
CA GLN A 337 0.92 14.99 18.60
C GLN A 337 1.30 16.32 19.27
N ALA A 338 1.49 16.32 20.60
CA ALA A 338 1.85 17.52 21.34
C ALA A 338 3.23 18.08 20.93
N LYS A 339 4.24 17.22 20.73
CA LYS A 339 5.57 17.64 20.24
C LYS A 339 5.48 18.23 18.83
N LEU A 340 4.71 17.61 17.95
CA LEU A 340 4.53 18.07 16.57
C LEU A 340 3.79 19.41 16.51
N GLN A 341 2.73 19.56 17.30
CA GLN A 341 2.00 20.82 17.45
C GLN A 341 2.93 21.95 17.92
N LYS A 342 3.79 21.68 18.91
CA LYS A 342 4.76 22.66 19.42
C LYS A 342 5.74 23.11 18.32
N GLU A 343 6.36 22.18 17.59
CA GLU A 343 7.28 22.52 16.49
C GLU A 343 6.59 23.39 15.44
N ILE A 344 5.37 23.01 15.05
CA ILE A 344 4.59 23.74 14.05
C ILE A 344 4.22 25.14 14.54
N ASP A 345 3.76 25.28 15.78
CA ASP A 345 3.35 26.59 16.32
C ASP A 345 4.56 27.54 16.42
N GLU A 346 5.74 27.03 16.80
CA GLU A 346 6.99 27.80 16.89
C GLU A 346 7.49 28.26 15.51
N VAL A 347 7.42 27.40 14.49
CA VAL A 347 8.00 27.69 13.15
C VAL A 347 7.02 28.43 12.24
N CYS A 348 5.73 28.09 12.29
CA CYS A 348 4.73 28.62 11.36
C CYS A 348 3.99 29.85 11.89
N GLU A 349 4.19 30.21 13.17
CA GLU A 349 3.65 31.44 13.79
C GLU A 349 2.13 31.60 13.56
N GLY A 350 1.38 30.53 13.82
CA GLY A 350 -0.08 30.51 13.67
C GLY A 350 -0.59 30.14 12.27
N ARG A 351 0.22 30.22 11.22
CA ARG A 351 -0.16 29.74 9.87
C ARG A 351 -0.15 28.23 9.75
N CYS A 352 -0.94 27.69 8.83
CA CYS A 352 -0.88 26.29 8.46
C CYS A 352 0.45 25.99 7.71
N PRO A 353 1.17 24.88 8.02
CA PRO A 353 2.44 24.55 7.38
C PRO A 353 2.38 24.55 5.86
N GLN A 354 3.42 25.09 5.21
CA GLN A 354 3.59 25.11 3.76
C GLN A 354 4.81 24.29 3.34
N TRP A 355 4.87 23.89 2.07
CA TRP A 355 5.99 23.08 1.56
C TRP A 355 7.35 23.79 1.68
N THR A 356 7.34 25.12 1.68
CA THR A 356 8.52 25.96 1.90
C THR A 356 9.06 25.88 3.33
N ASP A 357 8.24 25.49 4.30
CA ASP A 357 8.65 25.37 5.71
C ASP A 357 9.40 24.06 5.98
N ARG A 358 9.39 23.12 5.00
CA ARG A 358 9.81 21.74 5.21
C ARG A 358 11.17 21.61 5.85
N GLU A 359 12.18 22.40 5.49
CA GLU A 359 13.55 22.29 6.02
C GLU A 359 13.62 22.64 7.52
N LYS A 360 12.71 23.49 8.00
CA LYS A 360 12.63 23.95 9.40
C LYS A 360 11.77 23.05 10.30
N LEU A 361 11.12 22.03 9.74
CA LEU A 361 10.21 21.13 10.44
C LEU A 361 10.74 19.68 10.46
N PRO A 362 11.93 19.41 11.05
CA PRO A 362 12.52 18.07 11.07
C PRO A 362 11.68 17.04 11.82
N LEU A 363 10.96 17.40 12.88
CA LEU A 363 10.09 16.47 13.59
C LEU A 363 8.89 16.08 12.73
N LEU A 364 8.26 17.01 12.00
CA LEU A 364 7.22 16.65 11.04
C LEU A 364 7.73 15.66 9.97
N ARG A 365 8.92 15.89 9.41
CA ARG A 365 9.52 14.93 8.45
C ARG A 365 9.84 13.58 9.10
N ALA A 366 10.26 13.57 10.37
CA ALA A 366 10.49 12.36 11.13
C ALA A 366 9.19 11.58 11.38
N VAL A 367 8.10 12.27 11.71
CA VAL A 367 6.75 11.69 11.85
C VAL A 367 6.29 11.07 10.54
N VAL A 368 6.40 11.79 9.41
CA VAL A 368 6.04 11.26 8.08
C VAL A 368 6.79 9.96 7.80
N LYS A 369 8.12 9.97 7.99
CA LYS A 369 8.96 8.79 7.74
C LYS A 369 8.65 7.64 8.69
N GLU A 370 8.41 7.93 9.97
CA GLU A 370 8.09 6.93 10.98
C GLU A 370 6.73 6.28 10.75
N VAL A 371 5.72 7.02 10.29
CA VAL A 371 4.41 6.45 9.97
C VAL A 371 4.53 5.38 8.88
N ILE A 372 5.29 5.68 7.82
CA ILE A 372 5.51 4.73 6.72
C ILE A 372 6.34 3.52 7.21
N ARG A 373 7.35 3.74 8.05
CA ARG A 373 8.16 2.66 8.64
C ARG A 373 7.31 1.73 9.52
N TRP A 374 6.54 2.32 10.43
CA TRP A 374 5.74 1.63 11.45
C TRP A 374 4.62 0.82 10.80
N ARG A 375 3.99 1.39 9.77
CA ARG A 375 2.88 0.79 9.02
C ARG A 375 3.11 0.91 7.51
N PRO A 376 3.92 -0.01 6.94
CA PRO A 376 4.18 -0.07 5.51
C PRO A 376 2.89 -0.20 4.69
N PRO A 377 2.63 0.71 3.72
CA PRO A 377 1.44 0.60 2.87
C PRO A 377 1.44 -0.66 2.01
N VAL A 378 2.61 -1.20 1.67
CA VAL A 378 2.79 -2.41 0.87
C VAL A 378 3.66 -3.41 1.65
N PRO A 379 3.12 -4.09 2.69
CA PRO A 379 3.92 -4.84 3.66
C PRO A 379 4.70 -6.02 3.07
N THR A 380 4.27 -6.55 1.92
CA THR A 380 4.96 -7.64 1.19
C THR A 380 5.89 -7.13 0.08
N GLY A 381 5.99 -5.82 -0.11
CA GLY A 381 6.59 -5.23 -1.30
C GLY A 381 5.82 -5.56 -2.59
N ILE A 382 6.32 -5.08 -3.74
CA ILE A 382 5.77 -5.44 -5.05
C ILE A 382 6.62 -6.58 -5.64
N PRO A 383 6.04 -7.73 -6.02
CA PRO A 383 6.79 -8.90 -6.44
C PRO A 383 7.71 -8.69 -7.65
N HIS A 384 8.89 -9.32 -7.63
CA HIS A 384 9.86 -9.35 -8.72
C HIS A 384 9.96 -10.77 -9.29
N ALA A 385 10.32 -10.91 -10.57
CA ALA A 385 10.62 -12.21 -11.17
C ALA A 385 12.13 -12.34 -11.42
N VAL A 386 12.67 -13.51 -11.07
CA VAL A 386 14.08 -13.87 -11.33
C VAL A 386 14.24 -14.30 -12.78
N GLU A 387 15.11 -13.63 -13.54
CA GLU A 387 15.29 -13.91 -14.97
C GLU A 387 16.28 -15.03 -15.25
N LYS A 388 17.24 -15.25 -14.35
CA LYS A 388 18.32 -16.24 -14.50
C LYS A 388 18.65 -16.88 -13.16
N ASP A 389 19.10 -18.14 -13.23
CA ASP A 389 19.60 -18.85 -12.06
C ASP A 389 20.75 -18.05 -11.42
N ASP A 390 20.76 -18.03 -10.09
CA ASP A 390 21.77 -17.30 -9.32
C ASP A 390 22.12 -18.06 -8.03
N VAL A 391 23.29 -17.75 -7.48
CA VAL A 391 23.73 -18.21 -6.16
C VAL A 391 24.05 -16.99 -5.29
N TYR A 392 23.39 -16.91 -4.14
CA TYR A 392 23.59 -15.85 -3.17
C TYR A 392 23.90 -16.45 -1.79
N ASN A 393 25.06 -16.09 -1.22
CA ASN A 393 25.54 -16.61 0.07
C ASN A 393 25.45 -18.16 0.18
N GLY A 394 25.79 -18.86 -0.90
CA GLY A 394 25.74 -20.32 -0.98
C GLY A 394 24.35 -20.91 -1.23
N TYR A 395 23.29 -20.10 -1.32
CA TYR A 395 21.94 -20.55 -1.64
C TYR A 395 21.61 -20.36 -3.12
N PHE A 396 21.03 -21.40 -3.73
CA PHE A 396 20.55 -21.37 -5.11
C PHE A 396 19.16 -20.73 -5.21
N ILE A 397 19.06 -19.74 -6.10
CA ILE A 397 17.82 -19.02 -6.43
C ILE A 397 17.47 -19.34 -7.89
N PRO A 398 16.36 -20.04 -8.15
CA PRO A 398 16.04 -20.46 -9.52
C PRO A 398 15.41 -19.35 -10.35
N ALA A 399 15.75 -19.31 -11.64
CA ALA A 399 15.03 -18.52 -12.64
C ALA A 399 13.54 -18.88 -12.64
N GLY A 400 12.70 -17.86 -12.77
CA GLY A 400 11.24 -17.96 -12.68
C GLY A 400 10.68 -17.88 -11.26
N ALA A 401 11.52 -17.86 -10.21
CA ALA A 401 11.06 -17.58 -8.86
C ALA A 401 10.48 -16.16 -8.75
N THR A 402 9.47 -16.01 -7.90
CA THR A 402 8.93 -14.71 -7.50
C THR A 402 9.62 -14.26 -6.22
N ILE A 403 10.30 -13.12 -6.24
CA ILE A 403 10.99 -12.54 -5.09
C ILE A 403 10.12 -11.44 -4.47
N HIS A 404 10.04 -11.43 -3.15
CA HIS A 404 9.33 -10.42 -2.35
C HIS A 404 10.31 -9.79 -1.37
N ALA A 405 10.46 -8.46 -1.42
CA ALA A 405 11.05 -7.71 -0.33
C ALA A 405 9.96 -7.52 0.73
N LEU A 406 10.05 -8.31 1.82
CA LEU A 406 9.09 -8.27 2.92
C LEU A 406 9.33 -6.99 3.72
N GLU A 407 8.76 -5.89 3.25
CA GLU A 407 8.87 -4.57 3.85
C GLU A 407 8.49 -4.57 5.33
N TRP A 408 7.45 -5.33 5.72
CA TRP A 408 7.08 -5.49 7.13
C TRP A 408 8.22 -6.04 7.99
N GLY A 409 8.98 -7.01 7.46
CA GLY A 409 10.13 -7.60 8.14
C GLY A 409 11.36 -6.70 8.12
N ILE A 410 11.61 -6.02 6.99
CA ILE A 410 12.71 -5.06 6.84
C ILE A 410 12.57 -3.92 7.85
N THR A 411 11.38 -3.37 8.02
CA THR A 411 11.14 -2.28 8.98
C THR A 411 11.10 -2.70 10.45
N ARG A 412 11.33 -3.99 10.71
CA ARG A 412 11.42 -4.63 12.03
C ARG A 412 12.75 -5.32 12.29
N ASP A 413 13.77 -4.95 11.51
CA ASP A 413 15.15 -5.31 11.83
C ASP A 413 15.62 -4.47 13.03
N GLU A 414 15.63 -5.08 14.22
CA GLU A 414 16.04 -4.45 15.49
C GLU A 414 17.47 -3.90 15.47
N SER A 415 18.32 -4.33 14.53
CA SER A 415 19.67 -3.76 14.37
C SER A 415 19.66 -2.36 13.74
N ILE A 416 18.61 -2.03 12.99
CA ILE A 416 18.41 -0.73 12.31
C ILE A 416 17.35 0.09 13.06
N TYR A 417 16.28 -0.57 13.48
CA TYR A 417 15.13 0.01 14.15
C TYR A 417 14.94 -0.60 15.55
N PRO A 418 15.79 -0.25 16.54
CA PRO A 418 15.57 -0.69 17.92
C PRO A 418 14.16 -0.32 18.39
N ASP A 419 13.50 -1.24 19.08
CA ASP A 419 12.10 -1.11 19.51
C ASP A 419 11.19 -0.83 18.30
N ALA A 420 11.15 -1.78 17.36
CA ALA A 420 10.57 -1.55 16.04
C ALA A 420 9.04 -1.44 16.05
N GLU A 421 8.35 -2.03 17.04
CA GLU A 421 6.89 -1.98 17.13
C GLU A 421 6.37 -0.64 17.68
N THR A 422 7.21 0.09 18.40
CA THR A 422 6.86 1.41 18.96
C THR A 422 6.96 2.49 17.89
N PHE A 423 5.93 3.33 17.81
CA PHE A 423 5.95 4.53 16.98
C PHE A 423 6.83 5.59 17.64
N ASN A 424 8.02 5.81 17.07
CA ASN A 424 9.03 6.68 17.69
C ASN A 424 9.78 7.53 16.64
N PRO A 425 9.27 8.73 16.30
CA PRO A 425 9.97 9.70 15.45
C PRO A 425 11.39 10.10 15.92
N ASP A 426 11.72 10.05 17.22
CA ASP A 426 13.06 10.41 17.71
C ASP A 426 14.15 9.50 17.11
N ARG A 427 13.80 8.30 16.63
CA ARG A 427 14.76 7.42 15.94
C ARG A 427 15.42 8.09 14.74
N TRP A 428 14.77 9.08 14.13
CA TRP A 428 15.30 9.80 12.98
C TRP A 428 16.08 11.07 13.36
N LEU A 429 15.97 11.51 14.62
CA LEU A 429 16.45 12.81 15.09
C LEU A 429 17.56 12.73 16.14
N GLN A 430 17.72 11.58 16.79
CA GLN A 430 18.67 11.41 17.89
C GLN A 430 19.92 10.63 17.44
N PRO A 431 21.15 11.15 17.66
CA PRO A 431 22.40 10.50 17.28
C PRO A 431 22.63 9.08 17.84
N SER A 432 21.89 8.70 18.88
CA SER A 432 21.94 7.37 19.47
C SER A 432 21.34 6.28 18.58
N TYR A 433 20.53 6.62 17.57
CA TYR A 433 19.90 5.65 16.69
C TYR A 433 20.68 5.46 15.38
N PRO A 434 20.75 4.23 14.84
CA PRO A 434 21.40 3.95 13.55
C PRO A 434 20.80 4.74 12.36
N THR A 435 19.56 5.18 12.50
CA THR A 435 18.77 5.87 11.48
C THR A 435 19.04 7.37 11.38
N TYR A 436 19.72 7.97 12.35
CA TYR A 436 19.99 9.41 12.40
C TYR A 436 21.00 9.86 11.33
N LYS A 437 20.75 11.02 10.72
CA LYS A 437 21.60 11.64 9.69
C LYS A 437 21.54 13.17 9.78
N GLU A 438 22.64 13.83 9.44
CA GLU A 438 22.77 15.29 9.32
C GLU A 438 23.01 15.71 7.85
N PRO A 439 22.66 16.96 7.45
CA PRO A 439 22.07 18.01 8.27
C PRO A 439 20.57 17.80 8.52
N LEU A 440 20.06 18.18 9.71
CA LEU A 440 18.62 18.18 10.02
C LEU A 440 17.81 19.21 9.22
N THR A 441 18.42 20.03 8.39
CA THR A 441 17.72 20.81 7.37
C THR A 441 17.31 19.96 6.16
N ARG A 442 17.94 18.78 6.00
CA ARG A 442 17.71 17.84 4.89
C ARG A 442 17.15 16.50 5.34
N PHE A 443 17.62 15.96 6.46
CA PHE A 443 17.22 14.66 6.99
C PHE A 443 16.33 14.82 8.23
N PRO A 444 15.44 13.86 8.52
CA PRO A 444 15.06 12.74 7.66
C PRO A 444 14.32 13.20 6.39
N ASN A 445 14.41 12.38 5.35
CA ASN A 445 13.66 12.46 4.09
C ASN A 445 13.37 11.05 3.57
N LEU A 446 12.59 10.95 2.50
CA LEU A 446 12.16 9.68 1.92
C LEU A 446 13.14 9.12 0.87
N ASP A 447 14.22 9.85 0.56
CA ASP A 447 15.22 9.44 -0.42
C ASP A 447 15.92 8.13 -0.02
N GLY A 448 15.88 7.16 -0.92
CA GLY A 448 16.53 5.86 -0.72
C GLY A 448 15.92 5.03 0.40
N PHE A 449 14.73 5.38 0.91
CA PHE A 449 14.06 4.60 1.94
C PHE A 449 13.47 3.31 1.34
N SER A 450 13.71 2.15 2.00
CA SER A 450 13.36 0.82 1.47
C SER A 450 11.89 0.67 1.04
N GLN A 451 11.00 1.38 1.73
CA GLN A 451 9.56 1.44 1.47
C GLN A 451 9.20 1.91 0.06
N PHE A 452 10.13 2.57 -0.63
CA PHE A 452 9.99 2.99 -2.02
C PHE A 452 10.67 2.04 -3.00
N GLY A 453 11.11 0.87 -2.57
CA GLY A 453 11.68 -0.19 -3.39
C GLY A 453 13.12 0.05 -3.84
N PHE A 454 13.65 -0.91 -4.59
CA PHE A 454 15.08 -1.04 -4.82
C PHE A 454 15.47 -0.92 -6.30
N GLY A 455 16.67 -0.40 -6.53
CA GLY A 455 17.35 -0.42 -7.83
C GLY A 455 16.51 0.16 -8.97
N ARG A 456 16.40 -0.58 -10.07
CA ARG A 456 15.68 -0.11 -11.26
C ARG A 456 14.16 -0.03 -11.08
N ARG A 457 13.60 -0.48 -9.97
CA ARG A 457 12.15 -0.53 -9.70
C ARG A 457 11.71 0.41 -8.57
N THR A 458 12.60 1.28 -8.08
CA THR A 458 12.27 2.30 -7.08
C THR A 458 11.07 3.17 -7.51
N CYS A 459 10.26 3.60 -6.56
CA CYS A 459 9.08 4.43 -6.77
C CYS A 459 9.48 5.73 -7.46
N GLN A 460 8.69 6.12 -8.47
CA GLN A 460 8.84 7.41 -9.15
C GLN A 460 7.99 8.51 -8.52
N GLY A 461 7.04 8.15 -7.65
CA GLY A 461 6.11 9.09 -7.01
C GLY A 461 6.59 9.65 -5.68
N VAL A 462 7.85 9.44 -5.27
CA VAL A 462 8.38 9.92 -3.97
C VAL A 462 8.12 11.42 -3.77
N PRO A 463 8.32 12.32 -4.76
CA PRO A 463 8.02 13.74 -4.60
C PRO A 463 6.56 14.03 -4.19
N ILE A 464 5.60 13.33 -4.81
CA ILE A 464 4.17 13.46 -4.45
C ILE A 464 3.94 12.99 -3.02
N VAL A 465 4.47 11.81 -2.66
CA VAL A 465 4.28 11.25 -1.32
C VAL A 465 4.86 12.15 -0.24
N ASP A 466 6.06 12.68 -0.45
CA ASP A 466 6.74 13.54 0.52
C ASP A 466 5.92 14.82 0.77
N GLN A 467 5.52 15.50 -0.31
CA GLN A 467 4.75 16.74 -0.20
C GLN A 467 3.32 16.51 0.34
N ASP A 468 2.60 15.50 -0.13
CA ASP A 468 1.24 15.20 0.32
C ASP A 468 1.20 14.86 1.81
N LEU A 469 2.10 13.98 2.28
CA LEU A 469 2.12 13.55 3.68
C LEU A 469 2.60 14.67 4.60
N PHE A 470 3.64 15.41 4.19
CA PHE A 470 4.11 16.57 4.95
C PHE A 470 2.98 17.59 5.16
N LEU A 471 2.32 18.02 4.09
CA LEU A 471 1.27 19.04 4.16
C LEU A 471 0.04 18.57 4.92
N THR A 472 -0.35 17.31 4.73
CA THR A 472 -1.59 16.76 5.30
C THR A 472 -1.41 16.41 6.77
N MET A 473 -0.33 15.73 7.15
CA MET A 473 -0.05 15.42 8.56
C MET A 473 0.25 16.70 9.36
N GLY A 474 1.07 17.60 8.80
CA GLY A 474 1.33 18.91 9.42
C GLY A 474 0.08 19.77 9.53
N GLY A 475 -0.77 19.76 8.49
CA GLY A 475 -2.05 20.46 8.50
C GLY A 475 -3.02 19.93 9.56
N MET A 476 -3.11 18.61 9.73
CA MET A 476 -3.93 17.99 10.78
C MET A 476 -3.43 18.34 12.18
N ALA A 477 -2.11 18.26 12.43
CA ALA A 477 -1.52 18.65 13.71
C ALA A 477 -1.69 20.15 13.99
N TRP A 478 -1.57 20.99 12.96
CA TRP A 478 -1.86 22.42 13.08
C TRP A 478 -3.32 22.69 13.46
N ALA A 479 -4.27 22.00 12.83
CA ALA A 479 -5.70 22.28 12.95
C ALA A 479 -6.36 21.65 14.18
N PHE A 480 -5.99 20.41 14.52
CA PHE A 480 -6.80 19.55 15.38
C PHE A 480 -6.05 19.01 16.61
N ASP A 481 -6.82 18.82 17.68
CA ASP A 481 -6.56 17.79 18.68
C ASP A 481 -7.34 16.52 18.27
N ILE A 482 -6.60 15.50 17.83
CA ILE A 482 -7.09 14.17 17.50
C ILE A 482 -7.09 13.32 18.77
N ARG A 483 -8.26 12.80 19.16
CA ARG A 483 -8.44 12.06 20.41
C ARG A 483 -9.31 10.84 20.18
N LYS A 484 -9.14 9.82 21.02
CA LYS A 484 -10.05 8.66 21.00
C LYS A 484 -11.45 9.14 21.34
N LYS A 485 -12.42 8.60 20.62
CA LYS A 485 -13.83 8.88 20.87
C LYS A 485 -14.21 8.41 22.26
N ARG A 486 -15.11 9.12 22.93
CA ARG A 486 -15.65 8.72 24.24
C ARG A 486 -17.10 8.30 24.14
N ASN A 487 -17.46 7.25 24.87
CA ASN A 487 -18.84 6.83 25.09
C ASN A 487 -19.58 7.84 25.98
N ALA A 488 -20.91 7.72 26.04
CA ALA A 488 -21.74 8.58 26.89
C ALA A 488 -21.41 8.48 28.40
N ASP A 489 -20.79 7.37 28.82
CA ASP A 489 -20.31 7.14 30.19
C ASP A 489 -18.89 7.68 30.45
N GLY A 490 -18.26 8.31 29.45
CA GLY A 490 -16.92 8.89 29.53
C GLY A 490 -15.76 7.92 29.24
N THR A 491 -16.03 6.63 29.05
CA THR A 491 -15.02 5.62 28.68
C THR A 491 -14.53 5.83 27.25
N GLU A 492 -13.27 5.47 26.96
CA GLU A 492 -12.73 5.57 25.60
C GLU A 492 -13.24 4.40 24.75
N VAL A 493 -13.65 4.71 23.51
CA VAL A 493 -13.90 3.69 22.49
C VAL A 493 -12.56 3.03 22.15
N PRO A 494 -12.43 1.70 22.30
CA PRO A 494 -11.21 1.00 21.94
C PRO A 494 -10.87 1.16 20.46
N VAL A 495 -9.60 1.40 20.16
CA VAL A 495 -9.07 1.46 18.80
C VAL A 495 -7.96 0.43 18.68
N HIS A 496 -8.08 -0.47 17.70
CA HIS A 496 -7.10 -1.54 17.53
C HIS A 496 -5.82 -1.02 16.86
N TRP A 497 -4.67 -1.28 17.49
CA TRP A 497 -3.36 -0.73 17.10
C TRP A 497 -2.81 -1.30 15.78
N ASN A 498 -3.34 -2.43 15.31
CA ASN A 498 -2.83 -3.16 14.13
C ASN A 498 -3.91 -3.93 13.35
N ASP A 499 -5.12 -3.36 13.21
CA ASP A 499 -6.15 -3.99 12.37
C ASP A 499 -6.13 -3.38 10.97
N TYR A 500 -5.82 -4.19 9.95
CA TYR A 500 -5.52 -3.72 8.59
C TYR A 500 -6.21 -4.58 7.53
N THR A 501 -6.59 -3.95 6.42
CA THR A 501 -7.22 -4.62 5.27
C THR A 501 -6.27 -5.59 4.57
N PRO A 502 -6.77 -6.69 3.98
CA PRO A 502 -5.94 -7.79 3.47
C PRO A 502 -5.46 -7.63 2.01
N LEU A 503 -5.72 -6.49 1.37
CA LEU A 503 -5.35 -6.26 -0.03
C LEU A 503 -3.86 -5.92 -0.18
N LEU A 504 -3.36 -5.83 -1.42
CA LEU A 504 -1.97 -5.46 -1.71
C LEU A 504 -1.53 -4.17 -1.01
N ILE A 505 -2.45 -3.19 -0.92
CA ILE A 505 -2.26 -1.97 -0.16
C ILE A 505 -3.00 -2.13 1.16
N ALA A 506 -2.25 -2.29 2.24
CA ALA A 506 -2.79 -2.41 3.59
C ALA A 506 -3.20 -1.02 4.09
N LYS A 507 -4.42 -0.89 4.59
CA LYS A 507 -4.94 0.32 5.26
C LYS A 507 -5.54 -0.08 6.61
N PRO A 508 -5.53 0.79 7.63
CA PRO A 508 -6.28 0.54 8.85
C PRO A 508 -7.74 0.18 8.57
N ALA A 509 -8.28 -0.75 9.35
CA ALA A 509 -9.71 -0.99 9.44
C ALA A 509 -10.44 0.25 9.98
N TYR A 510 -11.78 0.23 9.97
CA TYR A 510 -12.52 1.41 10.38
C TYR A 510 -12.29 1.59 11.87
N PHE A 511 -12.12 2.84 12.29
CA PHE A 511 -12.06 3.20 13.69
C PHE A 511 -12.64 4.59 13.86
N ASP A 512 -13.25 4.78 15.02
CA ASP A 512 -13.87 6.02 15.45
C ASP A 512 -12.86 6.89 16.23
N PHE A 513 -12.93 8.20 16.02
CA PHE A 513 -12.16 9.19 16.76
C PHE A 513 -12.85 10.55 16.70
N ASP A 514 -12.44 11.46 17.59
CA ASP A 514 -12.91 12.84 17.59
C ASP A 514 -11.79 13.79 17.15
N THR A 515 -12.15 14.83 16.42
CA THR A 515 -11.30 15.98 16.13
C THR A 515 -11.87 17.22 16.80
N HIS A 516 -11.00 17.98 17.47
CA HIS A 516 -11.37 19.28 18.04
C HIS A 516 -10.49 20.34 17.41
N ILE A 517 -11.08 21.38 16.83
CA ILE A 517 -10.30 22.50 16.30
C ILE A 517 -9.59 23.17 17.48
N ARG A 518 -8.27 23.36 17.36
CA ARG A 518 -7.41 23.78 18.48
C ARG A 518 -7.77 25.18 19.02
N THR A 519 -8.15 26.12 18.14
CA THR A 519 -8.56 27.48 18.53
C THR A 519 -9.65 28.04 17.60
N PRO A 520 -10.45 29.03 18.05
CA PRO A 520 -11.42 29.72 17.20
C PRO A 520 -10.80 30.36 15.96
N GLU A 521 -9.61 30.96 16.09
CA GLU A 521 -8.89 31.59 14.97
C GLU A 521 -8.55 30.56 13.89
N LYS A 522 -8.16 29.34 14.29
CA LYS A 522 -7.91 28.24 13.36
C LYS A 522 -9.20 27.77 12.67
N ALA A 523 -10.35 27.84 13.33
CA ALA A 523 -11.63 27.54 12.69
C ALA A 523 -11.96 28.54 11.56
N ASP A 524 -11.74 29.84 11.82
CA ASP A 524 -11.92 30.89 10.82
C ASP A 524 -10.93 30.74 9.65
N MET A 525 -9.67 30.40 9.95
CA MET A 525 -8.66 30.14 8.93
C MET A 525 -8.99 28.92 8.07
N LEU A 526 -9.43 27.81 8.68
CA LEU A 526 -9.87 26.62 7.94
C LEU A 526 -11.00 26.93 6.96
N LYS A 527 -11.97 27.73 7.40
CA LYS A 527 -13.07 28.18 6.55
C LYS A 527 -12.56 29.04 5.39
N ALA A 528 -11.70 30.02 5.67
CA ALA A 528 -11.13 30.89 4.64
C ALA A 528 -10.31 30.10 3.60
N MET A 529 -9.49 29.15 4.05
CA MET A 529 -8.71 28.24 3.20
C MET A 529 -9.63 27.41 2.29
N PHE A 530 -10.75 26.90 2.83
CA PHE A 530 -11.73 26.15 2.05
C PHE A 530 -12.46 27.01 1.01
N GLU A 531 -12.92 28.21 1.39
CA GLU A 531 -13.62 29.10 0.44
C GLU A 531 -12.71 29.51 -0.72
N ALA A 532 -11.43 29.82 -0.45
CA ALA A 532 -10.45 30.09 -1.50
C ALA A 532 -10.27 28.89 -2.45
N ALA A 533 -10.20 27.67 -1.92
CA ALA A 533 -10.10 26.45 -2.72
C ALA A 533 -11.38 26.15 -3.54
N LYS A 534 -12.55 26.58 -3.03
CA LYS A 534 -13.88 26.36 -3.61
C LYS A 534 -14.21 27.34 -4.74
N GLU A 535 -13.86 28.62 -4.63
CA GLU A 535 -14.08 29.61 -5.69
C GLU A 535 -13.38 29.21 -7.01
N GLU A 536 -12.17 28.66 -6.92
CA GLU A 536 -11.45 28.11 -8.08
C GLU A 536 -12.13 26.82 -8.62
N GLU A 537 -12.75 26.02 -7.77
CA GLU A 537 -13.48 24.81 -8.17
C GLU A 537 -14.80 25.13 -8.89
N GLU A 538 -15.55 26.13 -8.44
CA GLU A 538 -16.76 26.59 -9.11
C GLU A 538 -16.45 27.20 -10.48
N HIS A 539 -15.32 27.91 -10.60
CA HIS A 539 -14.80 28.40 -11.87
C HIS A 539 -14.45 27.23 -12.82
N GLU A 540 -13.76 26.22 -12.32
CA GLU A 540 -13.43 25.00 -13.06
C GLU A 540 -14.71 24.24 -13.49
N GLU A 541 -15.67 24.02 -12.59
CA GLU A 541 -16.94 23.35 -12.90
C GLU A 541 -17.78 24.11 -13.94
N GLN A 542 -17.76 25.44 -13.90
CA GLN A 542 -18.43 26.28 -14.90
C GLN A 542 -17.78 26.16 -16.28
N MET A 543 -16.44 26.10 -16.35
CA MET A 543 -15.71 25.84 -17.59
C MET A 543 -15.93 24.41 -18.10
N MET A 544 -16.14 23.44 -17.21
CA MET A 544 -16.40 22.04 -17.56
C MET A 544 -17.83 21.79 -18.08
N LYS A 545 -18.84 22.53 -17.60
CA LYS A 545 -20.20 22.51 -18.16
C LYS A 545 -20.25 22.90 -19.64
N LEU A 546 -19.16 23.48 -20.17
CA LEU A 546 -18.99 23.81 -21.58
C LEU A 546 -18.34 22.69 -22.43
N GLY A 547 -18.10 21.48 -21.90
CA GLY A 547 -17.67 20.36 -22.75
C GLY A 547 -17.04 19.10 -22.15
N MET A 548 -16.99 18.90 -20.83
CA MET A 548 -16.48 17.62 -20.27
C MET A 548 -17.58 16.55 -20.21
N PRO A 549 -17.42 15.38 -20.88
CA PRO A 549 -18.37 14.29 -20.74
C PRO A 549 -18.16 13.58 -19.39
N ASP A 550 -19.20 13.58 -18.55
CA ASP A 550 -19.26 12.73 -17.36
C ASP A 550 -19.41 11.27 -17.86
N ILE A 551 -18.43 10.42 -17.57
CA ILE A 551 -18.56 8.99 -17.87
C ILE A 551 -19.59 8.43 -16.89
N ASP A 552 -20.81 8.22 -17.41
CA ASP A 552 -21.89 7.55 -16.71
C ASP A 552 -21.50 6.10 -16.47
N VAL A 553 -20.93 5.84 -15.29
CA VAL A 553 -20.50 4.52 -14.83
C VAL A 553 -21.67 3.55 -14.59
N ASP A 554 -22.92 4.04 -14.59
CA ASP A 554 -24.10 3.24 -14.26
C ASP A 554 -24.95 2.86 -15.51
N LYS A 555 -24.62 3.38 -16.70
CA LYS A 555 -25.28 2.98 -17.95
C LYS A 555 -24.77 1.63 -18.46
N LYS A 556 -25.56 0.57 -18.26
CA LYS A 556 -25.44 -0.69 -19.02
C LYS A 556 -25.58 -0.42 -20.53
N PRO A 557 -24.91 -1.19 -21.41
CA PRO A 557 -25.17 -1.16 -22.85
C PRO A 557 -26.65 -1.44 -23.10
N SER A 558 -27.31 -0.68 -23.98
CA SER A 558 -28.74 -0.79 -24.21
C SER A 558 -29.14 -2.18 -24.74
N SER A 559 -29.71 -3.01 -23.86
CA SER A 559 -30.62 -4.08 -24.25
C SER A 559 -31.74 -4.14 -23.23
N ALA A 560 -32.97 -4.01 -23.72
CA ALA A 560 -34.21 -3.81 -22.98
C ALA A 560 -34.48 -4.84 -21.87
N ALA A 561 -34.81 -4.33 -20.67
CA ALA A 561 -35.94 -4.74 -19.83
C ALA A 561 -35.96 -3.85 -18.58
N ALA A 562 -37.06 -3.14 -18.36
CA ALA A 562 -37.25 -2.18 -17.28
C ALA A 562 -37.38 -2.87 -15.92
N ILE A 563 -36.55 -2.47 -14.93
CA ILE A 563 -36.85 -2.63 -13.50
C ILE A 563 -36.39 -1.36 -12.76
N SER A 564 -37.35 -0.80 -12.02
CA SER A 564 -37.35 0.28 -11.01
C SER A 564 -36.02 0.99 -10.67
N THR A 565 -36.05 2.32 -10.83
CA THR A 565 -35.02 3.28 -10.43
C THR A 565 -35.07 3.54 -8.91
N THR A 566 -33.97 3.25 -8.22
CA THR A 566 -33.66 3.84 -6.91
C THR A 566 -32.38 4.68 -7.03
N LYS A 567 -32.41 5.89 -6.48
CA LYS A 567 -31.29 6.83 -6.42
C LYS A 567 -30.11 6.18 -5.67
N PRO A 568 -28.85 6.46 -6.03
CA PRO A 568 -27.70 5.95 -5.28
C PRO A 568 -27.70 6.60 -3.90
N SER A 569 -27.94 5.79 -2.87
CA SER A 569 -28.09 6.19 -1.47
C SER A 569 -27.27 5.23 -0.62
N VAL A 570 -26.32 5.74 0.17
CA VAL A 570 -25.88 5.31 1.54
C VAL A 570 -25.51 3.82 1.78
N THR A 571 -25.73 2.93 0.83
CA THR A 571 -25.76 1.47 1.02
C THR A 571 -24.38 0.82 0.96
N LEU A 572 -23.40 1.45 0.31
CA LEU A 572 -22.03 0.93 0.29
C LEU A 572 -21.38 0.98 1.69
N ASN A 573 -21.58 2.09 2.42
CA ASN A 573 -21.13 2.25 3.81
C ASN A 573 -21.83 1.27 4.76
N LEU A 574 -23.10 0.92 4.53
CA LEU A 574 -23.82 0.00 5.41
C LEU A 574 -23.36 -1.46 5.27
N ARG A 575 -22.92 -1.87 4.08
CA ARG A 575 -22.41 -3.23 3.86
C ARG A 575 -21.01 -3.41 4.43
N GLN A 576 -20.13 -2.43 4.25
CA GLN A 576 -18.84 -2.40 4.94
C GLN A 576 -19.03 -2.34 6.46
N ARG A 577 -19.92 -1.49 6.99
CA ARG A 577 -20.22 -1.44 8.42
C ARG A 577 -20.78 -2.77 8.96
N LYS A 578 -21.53 -3.53 8.17
CA LYS A 578 -22.05 -4.85 8.57
C LYS A 578 -20.96 -5.92 8.57
N GLU A 579 -20.14 -5.97 7.52
CA GLU A 579 -18.98 -6.87 7.45
C GLU A 579 -17.92 -6.50 8.52
N GLU A 580 -17.79 -5.22 8.90
CA GLU A 580 -16.94 -4.72 9.99
C GLU A 580 -17.53 -4.98 11.39
N GLY A 581 -18.86 -4.90 11.56
CA GLY A 581 -19.52 -5.30 12.81
C GLY A 581 -19.41 -6.80 13.11
N ASP A 582 -19.37 -7.64 12.07
CA ASP A 582 -19.06 -9.07 12.20
C ASP A 582 -17.58 -9.29 12.59
N ARG A 583 -16.65 -8.42 12.15
CA ARG A 583 -15.23 -8.44 12.54
C ARG A 583 -15.01 -8.06 14.01
N GLU A 584 -15.72 -7.04 14.51
CA GLU A 584 -15.66 -6.64 15.94
C GLU A 584 -16.01 -7.80 16.89
N LYS A 585 -16.92 -8.68 16.46
CA LYS A 585 -17.27 -9.90 17.20
C LYS A 585 -16.16 -10.96 17.18
N GLN A 586 -15.45 -11.08 16.06
CA GLN A 586 -14.35 -12.03 15.87
C GLN A 586 -13.07 -11.61 16.63
N TYR A 587 -12.82 -10.30 16.79
CA TYR A 587 -11.67 -9.79 17.55
C TYR A 587 -11.74 -10.08 19.05
N ARG A 588 -12.92 -10.04 19.66
CA ARG A 588 -13.10 -10.43 21.08
C ARG A 588 -12.72 -11.89 21.36
N GLU A 589 -12.70 -12.73 20.33
CA GLU A 589 -12.35 -14.14 20.46
C GLU A 589 -10.84 -14.39 20.25
N HIS A 590 -10.15 -13.56 19.46
CA HIS A 590 -8.72 -13.70 19.11
C HIS A 590 -7.74 -13.05 20.11
N GLU A 591 -8.18 -12.19 21.02
CA GLU A 591 -7.34 -11.57 22.07
C GLU A 591 -6.68 -12.57 23.03
N ARG A 592 -7.10 -13.84 23.02
CA ARG A 592 -6.59 -14.87 23.94
C ARG A 592 -5.28 -15.52 23.50
N ASP A 593 -4.85 -15.39 22.23
CA ASP A 593 -3.86 -16.32 21.66
C ASP A 593 -2.63 -15.68 20.99
N ILE A 594 -2.27 -14.42 21.29
CA ILE A 594 -1.04 -13.79 20.74
C ILE A 594 0.04 -13.63 21.83
N PRO A 595 1.10 -14.46 21.86
CA PRO A 595 2.25 -14.28 22.75
C PRO A 595 3.12 -13.10 22.31
N GLY A 596 3.46 -12.21 23.25
CA GLY A 596 4.47 -11.15 23.03
C GLY A 596 3.95 -9.71 22.96
N CYS A 597 2.74 -9.43 23.47
CA CYS A 597 2.18 -8.09 23.55
C CYS A 597 2.57 -7.39 24.87
N PRO A 598 3.44 -6.37 24.91
CA PRO A 598 3.62 -5.53 26.08
C PRO A 598 2.60 -4.38 26.00
N GLY A 599 1.35 -4.70 26.28
CA GLY A 599 0.27 -3.73 26.38
C GLY A 599 -0.67 -4.16 27.48
N ARG A 600 -0.30 -3.87 28.75
CA ARG A 600 -1.24 -3.99 29.87
C ARG A 600 -2.40 -3.01 29.63
N TRP A 601 -3.52 -3.54 29.18
CA TRP A 601 -4.83 -3.02 29.57
C TRP A 601 -5.46 -4.08 30.45
N ALA A 602 -5.23 -3.96 31.76
CA ALA A 602 -6.08 -4.60 32.73
C ALA A 602 -7.43 -3.88 32.64
N THR A 603 -8.39 -4.45 31.92
CA THR A 603 -9.80 -4.11 32.10
C THR A 603 -10.27 -4.90 33.32
N GLU A 604 -10.22 -4.26 34.49
CA GLU A 604 -10.68 -4.86 35.75
C GLU A 604 -12.15 -5.29 35.66
N GLN A 605 -12.38 -6.60 35.70
CA GLN A 605 -13.61 -7.21 36.19
C GLN A 605 -13.31 -8.54 36.91
N SER A 606 -12.21 -8.61 37.66
CA SER A 606 -11.91 -9.77 38.51
C SER A 606 -11.00 -9.40 39.69
N ASP A 607 -11.48 -8.54 40.58
CA ASP A 607 -10.93 -8.40 41.95
C ASP A 607 -12.02 -8.04 42.98
N ILE A 608 -13.26 -8.50 42.77
CA ILE A 608 -14.33 -8.40 43.78
C ILE A 608 -14.42 -9.65 44.66
N ASP A 609 -13.70 -10.73 44.37
CA ASP A 609 -13.70 -11.95 45.21
C ASP A 609 -12.28 -12.43 45.56
N SER A 610 -11.51 -11.60 46.26
CA SER A 610 -10.55 -12.15 47.23
C SER A 610 -10.31 -11.15 48.36
N GLY A 611 -11.00 -11.37 49.48
CA GLY A 611 -10.64 -10.71 50.72
C GLY A 611 -9.24 -11.11 51.13
N ASN A 612 -8.29 -10.19 51.04
CA ASN A 612 -7.15 -10.19 51.94
C ASN A 612 -6.54 -8.80 52.08
N GLU A 613 -6.27 -8.46 53.34
CA GLU A 613 -5.79 -7.17 53.82
C GLU A 613 -4.33 -6.88 53.43
N LYS A 614 -4.03 -5.57 53.37
CA LYS A 614 -2.73 -4.89 53.59
C LYS A 614 -1.70 -4.92 52.47
N GLY A 615 -1.32 -3.70 52.04
CA GLY A 615 0.03 -3.42 51.53
C GLY A 615 0.11 -2.27 50.53
N TYR A 616 0.23 -1.05 51.04
CA TYR A 616 0.71 0.12 50.28
C TYR A 616 2.21 -0.04 49.92
N VAL A 617 2.71 0.87 49.06
CA VAL A 617 4.11 1.27 48.73
C VAL A 617 4.50 0.93 47.28
N ASP A 618 5.18 1.76 46.49
CA ASP A 618 5.39 3.20 46.35
C ASP A 618 6.13 3.37 44.99
N SER A 619 6.01 4.53 44.37
CA SER A 619 6.72 4.94 43.17
C SER A 619 8.13 5.45 43.50
N ASP A 620 9.18 4.74 43.09
CA ASP A 620 10.47 5.29 42.62
C ASP A 620 11.57 4.22 42.59
N SER A 621 12.16 3.99 41.42
CA SER A 621 13.62 3.86 41.24
C SER A 621 13.96 3.58 39.78
N CYS A 622 14.38 4.63 39.10
CA CYS A 622 15.40 4.51 38.07
C CYS A 622 16.70 3.90 38.64
N SER A 623 17.50 3.34 37.74
CA SER A 623 18.91 2.92 37.87
C SER A 623 19.16 1.46 38.22
N GLY A 624 19.97 0.80 37.37
CA GLY A 624 20.50 -0.53 37.67
C GLY A 624 21.01 -1.28 36.45
N ARG A 625 22.21 -0.91 35.96
CA ARG A 625 23.04 -1.80 35.15
C ARG A 625 23.20 -3.15 35.85
N SER A 626 23.13 -4.26 35.12
CA SER A 626 24.16 -5.30 35.15
C SER A 626 23.87 -6.40 34.12
N SER A 627 24.87 -6.65 33.27
CA SER A 627 25.08 -7.95 32.64
C SER A 627 25.40 -8.98 33.74
N PRO A 628 25.12 -10.28 33.51
CA PRO A 628 26.23 -11.16 33.18
C PRO A 628 25.91 -12.22 32.11
N THR A 629 26.87 -12.33 31.20
CA THR A 629 27.54 -13.52 30.64
C THR A 629 27.07 -14.94 31.02
N LEU A 630 27.17 -15.83 30.01
CA LEU A 630 27.27 -17.32 30.02
C LEU A 630 25.93 -18.06 30.22
N LEU A 631 25.45 -18.91 29.31
CA LEU A 631 26.09 -19.92 28.45
C LEU A 631 25.40 -20.03 27.08
#